data_AF-A0A1G3KZR7-F1
#
_entry.id   AF-A0A1G3KZR7-F1
#
_cell.length_a   1.000
_cell.length_b   1.000
_cell.length_c   1.000
_cell.angle_alpha   90.00
_cell.angle_beta   90.00
_cell.angle_gamma   90.00
#
_symmetry.space_group_name_H-M   'P 1'
#
loop_
_entity.id
_entity.type
_entity.pdbx_description
1 polymer ?
#
loop_
_entity_poly.entity_id
_entity_poly.type
_entity_poly.pdbx_seq_one_letter_code
_entity_poly.pdbx_strand_id
1 'polypeptide(L)'
;MKRIHFLIALCLAILPLTAETGNPGLPKKFAEVWAYLMDGEEQYLSPLAPISDLGYFGAGISATGELVGVPRREKISFFKGRTHLVVAEVTSFMATHFVMDPAFPLREPFMNALVKASEPFDGVQIDFEKVLIKDKELFYSFLRELRTRLPGKIFSLAVPALVSDSPGIWNYGDLNTLADKIVVMAYDEHWSGGSPGSIASLA
;
A
#
# COMPACT_ATOMS: atom_id res chain seq x y z
N MET A 1 6.63 7.26 -23.24
CA MET A 1 5.34 7.15 -22.51
C MET A 1 5.39 5.94 -21.60
N LYS A 2 5.49 6.14 -20.28
CA LYS A 2 5.53 5.05 -19.30
C LYS A 2 4.11 4.48 -19.13
N ARG A 3 3.96 3.16 -19.25
CA ARG A 3 2.69 2.45 -19.08
C ARG A 3 2.27 2.50 -17.61
N ILE A 4 1.06 2.98 -17.36
CA ILE A 4 0.40 3.00 -16.06
C ILE A 4 0.07 1.56 -15.68
N HIS A 5 0.51 1.11 -14.51
CA HIS A 5 0.13 -0.19 -13.93
C HIS A 5 -0.71 0.08 -12.69
N PHE A 6 -2.03 0.08 -12.85
CA PHE A 6 -2.95 0.03 -11.72
C PHE A 6 -3.03 -1.41 -11.23
N LEU A 7 -2.80 -1.61 -9.93
CA LEU A 7 -3.06 -2.87 -9.28
C LEU A 7 -4.24 -2.70 -8.33
N ILE A 8 -5.33 -3.42 -8.61
CA ILE A 8 -6.53 -3.44 -7.78
C ILE A 8 -6.34 -4.56 -6.76
N ALA A 9 -6.41 -4.23 -5.47
CA ALA A 9 -6.49 -5.21 -4.40
C ALA A 9 -7.91 -5.81 -4.42
N LEU A 10 -8.05 -7.04 -4.91
CA LEU A 10 -9.34 -7.71 -5.00
C LEU A 10 -9.58 -8.54 -3.73
N CYS A 11 -10.53 -8.12 -2.90
CA CYS A 11 -11.15 -8.99 -1.90
C CYS A 11 -12.03 -10.00 -2.65
N LEU A 12 -11.72 -11.29 -2.55
CA LEU A 12 -12.38 -12.37 -3.30
C LEU A 12 -13.84 -12.57 -2.81
N ALA A 13 -14.77 -11.78 -3.35
CA ALA A 13 -16.16 -12.18 -3.47
C ALA A 13 -16.33 -12.86 -4.84
N ILE A 14 -16.63 -14.16 -4.83
CA ILE A 14 -16.87 -14.94 -6.04
C ILE A 14 -18.22 -14.51 -6.62
N LEU A 15 -18.20 -13.60 -7.59
CA LEU A 15 -19.31 -13.39 -8.52
C LEU A 15 -18.76 -13.40 -9.97
N PRO A 16 -19.45 -14.07 -10.91
CA PRO A 16 -18.95 -14.24 -12.26
C PRO A 16 -19.05 -12.92 -13.03
N LEU A 17 -17.89 -12.34 -13.35
CA LEU A 17 -17.79 -11.16 -14.21
C LEU A 17 -17.85 -11.58 -15.68
N THR A 18 -18.93 -11.24 -16.37
CA THR A 18 -18.99 -11.34 -17.85
C THR A 18 -18.26 -10.15 -18.45
N ALA A 19 -17.03 -10.37 -18.92
CA ALA A 19 -16.28 -9.38 -19.69
C ALA A 19 -16.60 -9.53 -21.18
N GLU A 20 -17.20 -8.51 -21.80
CA GLU A 20 -17.32 -8.44 -23.25
C GLU A 20 -16.04 -7.89 -23.90
N THR A 21 -15.74 -8.45 -25.08
CA THR A 21 -14.68 -8.11 -26.04
C THR A 21 -13.25 -8.58 -25.72
N GLY A 22 -13.09 -9.88 -25.53
CA GLY A 22 -11.80 -10.57 -25.65
C GLY A 22 -12.01 -12.06 -25.87
N ASN A 23 -11.23 -12.67 -26.76
CA ASN A 23 -11.34 -14.07 -27.20
C ASN A 23 -11.77 -15.03 -26.05
N PRO A 24 -12.99 -15.62 -26.08
CA PRO A 24 -13.68 -16.14 -24.89
C PRO A 24 -13.18 -17.50 -24.37
N GLY A 25 -11.92 -17.88 -24.61
CA GLY A 25 -11.45 -19.26 -24.39
C GLY A 25 -10.21 -19.45 -23.52
N LEU A 26 -9.52 -18.40 -23.08
CA LEU A 26 -8.31 -18.54 -22.26
C LEU A 26 -8.41 -17.70 -20.98
N PRO A 27 -8.17 -18.29 -19.79
CA PRO A 27 -8.11 -17.52 -18.55
C PRO A 27 -7.01 -16.46 -18.68
N LYS A 28 -7.38 -15.18 -18.51
CA LYS A 28 -6.42 -14.09 -18.49
C LYS A 28 -5.46 -14.32 -17.32
N LYS A 29 -4.18 -14.55 -17.62
CA LYS A 29 -3.15 -14.63 -16.58
C LYS A 29 -2.80 -13.23 -16.12
N PHE A 30 -2.91 -12.98 -14.83
CA PHE A 30 -2.40 -11.75 -14.23
C PHE A 30 -0.88 -11.74 -14.29
N ALA A 31 -0.29 -10.60 -14.65
CA ALA A 31 1.17 -10.42 -14.65
C ALA A 31 1.72 -10.35 -13.21
N GLU A 32 0.93 -9.78 -12.30
CA GLU A 32 1.22 -9.69 -10.88
C GLU A 32 -0.07 -9.94 -10.10
N VAL A 33 0.05 -10.60 -8.96
CA VAL A 33 -1.03 -10.82 -7.99
C VAL A 33 -0.48 -10.43 -6.63
N TRP A 34 -1.05 -9.37 -6.06
CA TRP A 34 -0.67 -8.93 -4.73
C TRP A 34 -1.64 -9.46 -3.70
N ALA A 35 -1.10 -9.88 -2.57
CA ALA A 35 -1.87 -10.21 -1.37
C ALA A 35 -1.33 -9.40 -0.20
N TYR A 36 -2.14 -9.33 0.86
CA TYR A 36 -1.75 -8.71 2.11
C TYR A 36 -1.80 -9.74 3.23
N LEU A 37 -0.85 -9.64 4.15
CA LEU A 37 -0.72 -10.51 5.30
C LEU A 37 -0.43 -9.68 6.53
N MET A 38 -1.15 -9.93 7.62
CA MET A 38 -0.87 -9.29 8.91
C MET A 38 0.21 -10.05 9.68
N ASP A 39 1.07 -9.33 10.41
CA ASP A 39 1.97 -9.95 11.40
C ASP A 39 1.16 -10.76 12.41
N GLY A 40 1.50 -12.04 12.59
CA GLY A 40 0.78 -12.99 13.42
C GLY A 40 -0.25 -13.85 12.68
N GLU A 41 -0.51 -13.58 11.40
CA GLU A 41 -1.46 -14.33 10.57
C GLU A 41 -0.78 -15.25 9.54
N GLU A 42 0.52 -15.53 9.69
CA GLU A 42 1.34 -16.22 8.68
C GLU A 42 0.82 -17.63 8.34
N GLN A 43 0.11 -18.26 9.28
CA GLN A 43 -0.55 -19.56 9.11
C GLN A 43 -1.63 -19.58 8.00
N TYR A 44 -2.18 -18.43 7.62
CA TYR A 44 -3.19 -18.31 6.57
C TYR A 44 -2.58 -18.08 5.18
N LEU A 45 -1.26 -17.85 5.09
CA LEU A 45 -0.59 -17.69 3.80
C LEU A 45 -0.49 -19.04 3.08
N SER A 46 -1.36 -19.26 2.11
CA SER A 46 -1.35 -20.48 1.30
C SER A 46 -0.14 -20.51 0.35
N PRO A 47 0.72 -21.56 0.41
CA PRO A 47 1.85 -21.71 -0.51
C PRO A 47 1.41 -22.03 -1.94
N LEU A 48 0.14 -22.41 -2.15
CA LEU A 48 -0.43 -22.73 -3.46
C LEU A 48 -1.09 -21.53 -4.13
N ALA A 49 -1.29 -20.42 -3.41
CA ALA A 49 -1.87 -19.23 -3.98
C ALA A 49 -0.91 -18.61 -5.00
N PRO A 50 -1.38 -18.17 -6.17
CA PRO A 50 -0.53 -17.63 -7.23
C PRO A 50 -0.11 -16.18 -6.94
N ILE A 51 0.43 -15.92 -5.75
CA ILE A 51 0.81 -14.60 -5.25
C ILE A 51 2.22 -14.27 -5.73
N SER A 52 2.39 -13.18 -6.47
CA SER A 52 3.70 -12.67 -6.90
C SER A 52 4.32 -11.74 -5.87
N ASP A 53 3.48 -10.98 -5.16
CA ASP A 53 3.87 -9.91 -4.26
C ASP A 53 3.03 -9.97 -2.97
N LEU A 54 3.69 -9.81 -1.83
CA LEU A 54 3.04 -9.83 -0.53
C LEU A 54 3.32 -8.52 0.20
N GLY A 55 2.28 -7.72 0.45
CA GLY A 55 2.33 -6.64 1.43
C GLY A 55 2.25 -7.21 2.83
N TYR A 56 3.33 -7.12 3.59
CA TYR A 56 3.40 -7.63 4.95
C TYR A 56 3.16 -6.49 5.95
N PHE A 57 1.95 -6.46 6.52
CA PHE A 57 1.50 -5.48 7.49
C PHE A 57 2.05 -5.77 8.89
N GLY A 58 2.30 -4.69 9.62
CA GLY A 58 2.65 -4.71 11.03
C GLY A 58 3.31 -3.40 11.46
N ALA A 59 4.05 -2.75 10.55
CA ALA A 59 4.73 -1.51 10.86
C ALA A 59 3.77 -0.31 10.91
N GLY A 60 3.98 0.57 11.88
CA GLY A 60 3.24 1.82 12.04
C GLY A 60 4.03 2.85 12.84
N ILE A 61 3.35 3.92 13.23
CA ILE A 61 3.94 5.05 13.95
C ILE A 61 3.49 5.00 15.41
N SER A 62 4.44 5.06 16.35
CA SER A 62 4.12 5.16 17.78
C SER A 62 3.58 6.56 18.13
N ALA A 63 3.01 6.70 19.33
CA ALA A 63 2.60 8.02 19.84
C ALA A 63 3.75 9.04 19.95
N THR A 64 5.00 8.57 19.94
CA THR A 64 6.22 9.39 20.00
C THR A 64 6.88 9.59 18.64
N GLY A 65 6.30 9.08 17.55
CA GLY A 65 6.83 9.22 16.19
C GLY A 65 7.89 8.19 15.82
N GLU A 66 8.04 7.12 16.59
CA GLU A 66 8.98 6.03 16.32
C GLU A 66 8.33 4.97 15.41
N LEU A 67 9.12 4.32 14.55
CA LEU A 67 8.67 3.16 13.80
C LEU A 67 8.53 1.96 14.75
N VAL A 68 7.34 1.36 14.79
CA VAL A 68 7.03 0.22 15.66
C VAL A 68 6.32 -0.89 14.89
N GLY A 69 6.29 -2.10 15.45
CA GLY A 69 5.50 -3.21 14.90
C GLY A 69 6.07 -3.87 13.64
N VAL A 70 7.31 -3.57 13.24
CA VAL A 70 7.91 -4.12 12.01
C VAL A 70 7.86 -5.66 12.02
N PRO A 71 7.17 -6.29 11.04
CA PRO A 71 7.09 -7.74 10.96
C PRO A 71 8.45 -8.35 10.65
N ARG A 72 8.67 -9.59 11.10
CA ARG A 72 9.92 -10.33 10.85
C ARG A 72 9.83 -11.11 9.56
N ARG A 73 10.58 -10.70 8.53
CA ARG A 73 10.61 -11.34 7.20
C ARG A 73 10.88 -12.85 7.25
N GLU A 74 11.61 -13.32 8.27
CA GLU A 74 12.01 -14.71 8.45
C GLU A 74 10.81 -15.64 8.74
N LYS A 75 9.72 -15.11 9.33
CA LYS A 75 8.48 -15.87 9.62
C LYS A 75 7.84 -16.44 8.35
N ILE A 76 8.05 -15.77 7.21
CA ILE A 76 7.56 -16.16 5.89
C ILE A 76 8.71 -16.51 4.92
N SER A 77 9.82 -17.05 5.43
CA SER A 77 10.96 -17.50 4.61
C SER A 77 10.61 -18.59 3.57
N PHE A 78 9.50 -19.30 3.77
CA PHE A 78 8.94 -20.25 2.81
C PHE A 78 8.34 -19.55 1.57
N PHE A 79 7.85 -18.31 1.70
CA PHE A 79 7.29 -17.55 0.60
C PHE A 79 8.39 -17.05 -0.35
N LYS A 80 8.23 -17.37 -1.64
CA LYS A 80 9.21 -17.11 -2.70
C LYS A 80 8.91 -15.88 -3.56
N GLY A 81 7.73 -15.28 -3.41
CA GLY A 81 7.40 -14.02 -4.08
C GLY A 81 8.09 -12.82 -3.43
N ARG A 82 7.93 -11.66 -4.07
CA ARG A 82 8.46 -10.40 -3.55
C ARG A 82 7.68 -10.01 -2.30
N THR A 83 8.38 -9.59 -1.25
CA THR A 83 7.75 -9.19 0.01
C THR A 83 8.01 -7.70 0.27
N HIS A 84 6.95 -6.97 0.54
CA HIS A 84 6.98 -5.52 0.76
C HIS A 84 6.65 -5.22 2.22
N LEU A 85 7.49 -4.46 2.90
CA LEU A 85 7.17 -3.95 4.23
C LEU A 85 6.07 -2.89 4.10
N VAL A 86 4.91 -3.14 4.69
CA VAL A 86 3.82 -2.15 4.71
C VAL A 86 3.91 -1.34 5.98
N VAL A 87 4.05 -0.02 5.83
CA VAL A 87 4.03 0.94 6.95
C VAL A 87 2.71 1.70 6.88
N ALA A 88 1.84 1.44 7.85
CA ALA A 88 0.48 1.95 7.86
C ALA A 88 0.25 2.98 8.97
N GLU A 89 -0.52 4.02 8.66
CA GLU A 89 -1.08 4.93 9.66
C GLU A 89 -2.50 5.33 9.26
N VAL A 90 -3.47 4.67 9.90
CA VAL A 90 -4.90 4.78 9.59
C VAL A 90 -5.71 5.49 10.69
N THR A 91 -5.05 5.93 11.77
CA THR A 91 -5.71 6.40 12.99
C THR A 91 -5.43 7.87 13.31
N SER A 92 -4.23 8.38 13.00
CA SER A 92 -3.75 9.65 13.55
C SER A 92 -3.18 10.60 12.49
N PHE A 93 -3.90 11.70 12.26
CA PHE A 93 -3.39 12.84 11.48
C PHE A 93 -2.16 13.49 12.13
N MET A 94 -2.06 13.43 13.46
CA MET A 94 -0.93 14.01 14.17
C MET A 94 0.34 13.19 13.94
N ALA A 95 0.23 11.86 13.96
CA ALA A 95 1.36 10.97 13.75
C ALA A 95 1.99 11.20 12.37
N THR A 96 1.18 11.17 11.30
CA THR A 96 1.65 11.46 9.95
C THR A 96 2.23 12.87 9.85
N HIS A 97 1.53 13.91 10.35
CA HIS A 97 2.00 15.29 10.30
C HIS A 97 3.41 15.44 10.88
N PHE A 98 3.63 14.93 12.09
CA PHE A 98 4.91 15.09 12.78
C PHE A 98 6.08 14.30 12.16
N VAL A 99 5.83 13.09 11.63
CA VAL A 99 6.91 12.33 10.96
C VAL A 99 7.18 12.81 9.54
N MET A 100 6.22 13.46 8.89
CA MET A 100 6.40 13.99 7.53
C MET A 100 6.91 15.42 7.52
N ASP A 101 6.70 16.22 8.56
CA ASP A 101 7.11 17.62 8.56
C ASP A 101 8.59 17.76 8.97
N PRO A 102 9.49 18.25 8.08
CA PRO A 102 10.90 18.44 8.40
C PRO A 102 11.15 19.51 9.48
N ALA A 103 10.14 20.31 9.85
CA ALA A 103 10.24 21.24 10.98
C ALA A 103 10.34 20.51 12.33
N PHE A 104 9.95 19.23 12.40
CA PHE A 104 10.05 18.42 13.61
C PHE A 104 11.25 17.48 13.55
N PRO A 105 11.92 17.22 14.69
CA PRO A 105 13.10 16.35 14.75
C PRO A 105 12.77 14.84 14.61
N LEU A 106 11.57 14.50 14.14
CA LEU A 106 11.07 13.13 14.04
C LEU A 106 11.24 12.53 12.64
N ARG A 107 11.23 13.36 11.59
CA ARG A 107 11.30 12.90 10.20
C ARG A 107 12.55 12.08 9.90
N GLU A 108 13.73 12.60 10.23
CA GLU A 108 14.99 11.93 9.97
C GLU A 108 15.14 10.59 10.72
N PRO A 109 14.94 10.52 12.06
CA PRO A 109 14.95 9.26 12.78
C PRO A 109 13.95 8.24 12.22
N PHE A 110 12.72 8.68 11.91
CA PHE A 110 11.69 7.79 11.36
C PHE A 110 12.09 7.23 9.99
N MET A 111 12.58 8.07 9.06
CA MET A 111 13.05 7.62 7.76
C MET A 111 14.23 6.64 7.88
N ASN A 112 15.18 6.92 8.76
CA ASN A 112 16.34 6.04 8.97
C ASN A 112 15.92 4.69 9.55
N ALA A 113 14.98 4.69 10.50
CA ALA A 113 14.42 3.46 11.06
C ALA A 113 13.66 2.66 9.99
N LEU A 114 12.86 3.32 9.15
CA LEU A 114 12.11 2.70 8.06
C LEU A 114 13.03 2.08 7.02
N VAL A 115 14.05 2.81 6.56
CA VAL A 115 15.01 2.31 5.56
C VAL A 115 15.74 1.09 6.12
N LYS A 116 16.22 1.15 7.35
CA LYS A 116 16.87 0.02 8.03
C LYS A 116 15.93 -1.18 8.18
N ALA A 117 14.69 -0.94 8.63
CA ALA A 117 13.69 -1.98 8.77
C ALA A 117 13.32 -2.64 7.44
N SER A 118 13.44 -1.92 6.33
CA SER A 118 13.15 -2.43 4.99
C SER A 118 14.24 -3.32 4.40
N GLU A 119 15.44 -3.37 4.98
CA GLU A 119 16.59 -4.11 4.44
C GLU A 119 16.27 -5.56 3.99
N PRO A 120 15.59 -6.40 4.78
CA PRO A 120 15.27 -7.78 4.39
C PRO A 120 14.10 -7.91 3.40
N PHE A 121 13.43 -6.81 3.04
CA PHE A 121 12.28 -6.79 2.15
C PHE A 121 12.67 -6.40 0.71
N ASP A 122 11.88 -6.85 -0.27
CA ASP A 122 12.06 -6.50 -1.68
C ASP A 122 11.49 -5.11 -2.02
N GLY A 123 10.61 -4.60 -1.16
CA GLY A 123 9.97 -3.30 -1.32
C GLY A 123 9.40 -2.72 -0.04
N VAL A 124 8.89 -1.51 -0.15
CA VAL A 124 8.18 -0.78 0.91
C VAL A 124 6.89 -0.22 0.34
N GLN A 125 5.82 -0.37 1.09
CA GLN A 125 4.54 0.26 0.82
C GLN A 125 4.18 1.26 1.92
N ILE A 126 3.83 2.48 1.54
CA ILE A 126 3.26 3.47 2.46
C ILE A 126 1.74 3.43 2.36
N ASP A 127 1.09 3.25 3.50
CA ASP A 127 -0.36 3.22 3.68
C ASP A 127 -0.78 4.26 4.73
N PHE A 128 -0.58 5.53 4.40
CA PHE A 128 -0.89 6.66 5.28
C PHE A 128 -2.26 7.22 4.96
N GLU A 129 -3.32 6.66 5.52
CA GLU A 129 -4.69 7.09 5.24
C GLU A 129 -5.07 8.41 5.93
N LYS A 130 -4.44 8.72 7.07
CA LYS A 130 -4.70 9.95 7.83
C LYS A 130 -3.69 11.04 7.52
N VAL A 131 -3.78 11.63 6.33
CA VAL A 131 -2.97 12.80 5.92
C VAL A 131 -3.86 14.05 5.83
N LEU A 132 -3.48 15.15 6.49
CA LEU A 132 -4.23 16.40 6.41
C LEU A 132 -4.09 17.01 5.02
N ILE A 133 -5.17 17.57 4.46
CA ILE A 133 -5.16 18.17 3.12
C ILE A 133 -4.06 19.24 2.97
N LYS A 134 -3.85 20.04 4.02
CA LYS A 134 -2.80 21.07 4.07
C LYS A 134 -1.37 20.50 4.05
N ASP A 135 -1.20 19.23 4.40
CA ASP A 135 0.09 18.54 4.46
C ASP A 135 0.45 17.84 3.15
N LYS A 136 -0.30 18.08 2.05
CA LYS A 136 -0.03 17.49 0.73
C LYS A 136 1.44 17.57 0.34
N GLU A 137 2.04 18.77 0.42
CA GLU A 137 3.44 18.97 0.03
C GLU A 137 4.42 18.31 1.01
N LEU A 138 4.07 18.24 2.30
CA LEU A 138 4.86 17.52 3.30
C LEU A 138 4.88 16.03 2.97
N PHE A 139 3.72 15.44 2.67
CA PHE A 139 3.62 14.05 2.25
C PHE A 139 4.40 13.80 0.95
N TYR A 140 4.25 14.66 -0.07
CA TYR A 140 4.93 14.46 -1.34
C TYR A 140 6.45 14.59 -1.21
N SER A 141 6.92 15.54 -0.38
CA SER A 141 8.34 15.65 -0.06
C SER A 141 8.86 14.42 0.69
N PHE A 142 8.07 13.89 1.64
CA PHE A 142 8.39 12.68 2.39
C PHE A 142 8.53 11.47 1.45
N LEU A 143 7.56 11.26 0.56
CA LEU A 143 7.60 10.18 -0.43
C LEU A 143 8.79 10.29 -1.38
N ARG A 144 9.08 11.50 -1.88
CA ARG A 144 10.19 11.74 -2.80
C ARG A 144 11.52 11.38 -2.16
N GLU A 145 11.72 11.79 -0.92
CA GLU A 145 12.93 11.50 -0.17
C GLU A 145 13.03 10.03 0.23
N LEU A 146 11.92 9.43 0.67
CA LEU A 146 11.93 8.01 1.00
C LEU A 146 12.30 7.15 -0.21
N ARG A 147 11.79 7.47 -1.40
CA ARG A 147 12.15 6.78 -2.64
C ARG A 147 13.65 6.85 -2.93
N THR A 148 14.31 8.00 -2.72
CA THR A 148 15.75 8.12 -2.97
C THR A 148 16.57 7.31 -1.97
N ARG A 149 16.05 7.08 -0.75
CA ARG A 149 16.67 6.26 0.30
C ARG A 149 16.44 4.75 0.13
N LEU A 150 15.62 4.31 -0.83
CA LEU A 150 15.28 2.91 -1.08
C LEU A 150 15.79 2.40 -2.46
N PRO A 151 17.10 2.53 -2.78
CA PRO A 151 17.61 2.12 -4.08
C PRO A 151 17.45 0.60 -4.30
N GLY A 152 16.94 0.23 -5.48
CA GLY A 152 16.77 -1.18 -5.87
C GLY A 152 15.57 -1.89 -5.22
N LYS A 153 14.78 -1.20 -4.39
CA LYS A 153 13.54 -1.71 -3.81
C LYS A 153 12.34 -1.20 -4.59
N ILE A 154 11.25 -1.97 -4.60
CA ILE A 154 9.97 -1.52 -5.15
C ILE A 154 9.33 -0.57 -4.14
N PHE A 155 9.03 0.66 -4.55
CA PHE A 155 8.30 1.61 -3.71
C PHE A 155 6.85 1.74 -4.17
N SER A 156 5.90 1.41 -3.31
CA SER A 156 4.46 1.47 -3.61
C SER A 156 3.67 2.31 -2.61
N LEU A 157 2.50 2.77 -3.03
CA LEU A 157 1.54 3.48 -2.15
C LEU A 157 0.20 2.75 -2.16
N ALA A 158 -0.39 2.58 -0.98
CA ALA A 158 -1.82 2.31 -0.86
C ALA A 158 -2.57 3.65 -0.85
N VAL A 159 -3.60 3.77 -1.69
CA VAL A 159 -4.39 5.01 -1.83
C VAL A 159 -5.88 4.67 -1.87
N PRO A 160 -6.76 5.53 -1.34
CA PRO A 160 -8.20 5.32 -1.42
C PRO A 160 -8.68 5.38 -2.88
N ALA A 161 -9.75 4.66 -3.19
CA ALA A 161 -10.41 4.80 -4.48
C ALA A 161 -11.06 6.19 -4.62
N LEU A 162 -10.73 6.88 -5.71
CA LEU A 162 -11.34 8.15 -6.07
C LEU A 162 -12.50 7.93 -7.05
N VAL A 163 -13.66 8.52 -6.74
CA VAL A 163 -14.86 8.52 -7.59
C VAL A 163 -14.89 9.68 -8.59
N SER A 164 -13.95 10.62 -8.48
CA SER A 164 -13.75 11.72 -9.42
C SER A 164 -12.31 12.24 -9.35
N ASP A 165 -11.88 12.93 -10.41
CA ASP A 165 -10.59 13.63 -10.48
C ASP A 165 -10.60 14.85 -9.54
N SER A 166 -10.41 14.60 -8.24
CA SER A 166 -10.28 15.66 -7.24
C SER A 166 -8.81 16.06 -7.06
N PRO A 167 -8.46 17.36 -7.01
CA PRO A 167 -7.08 17.84 -6.84
C PRO A 167 -6.50 17.63 -5.43
N GLY A 168 -7.02 16.65 -4.67
CA GLY A 168 -6.60 16.34 -3.32
C GLY A 168 -5.21 15.72 -3.21
N ILE A 169 -4.85 15.29 -2.00
CA ILE A 169 -3.58 14.62 -1.70
C ILE A 169 -3.39 13.37 -2.58
N TRP A 170 -4.49 12.68 -2.89
CA TRP A 170 -4.51 11.41 -3.60
C TRP A 170 -4.50 11.52 -5.13
N ASN A 171 -4.02 12.63 -5.70
CA ASN A 171 -3.92 12.76 -7.15
C ASN A 171 -3.01 11.67 -7.76
N TYR A 172 -3.59 10.72 -8.49
CA TYR A 172 -2.85 9.58 -9.04
C TYR A 172 -1.77 9.99 -10.05
N GLY A 173 -1.99 11.07 -10.80
CA GLY A 173 -1.01 11.58 -11.75
C GLY A 173 0.27 12.03 -11.06
N ASP A 174 0.12 12.84 -10.01
CA ASP A 174 1.24 13.32 -9.17
C ASP A 174 1.92 12.14 -8.47
N LEU A 175 1.13 11.28 -7.79
CA LEU A 175 1.65 10.16 -7.01
C LEU A 175 2.39 9.11 -7.85
N ASN A 176 1.96 8.88 -9.09
CA ASN A 176 2.64 7.97 -10.03
C ASN A 176 4.06 8.46 -10.41
N THR A 177 4.40 9.73 -10.15
CA THR A 177 5.78 10.21 -10.30
C THR A 177 6.64 9.91 -9.06
N LEU A 178 6.01 9.70 -7.91
CA LEU A 178 6.64 9.55 -6.59
C LEU A 178 6.81 8.09 -6.17
N ALA A 179 6.09 7.15 -6.78
CA ALA A 179 6.19 5.72 -6.50
C ALA A 179 6.36 4.90 -7.78
N ASP A 180 6.78 3.65 -7.64
CA ASP A 180 6.86 2.70 -8.75
C ASP A 180 5.50 2.04 -9.02
N LYS A 181 4.66 1.93 -7.98
CA LYS A 181 3.31 1.35 -8.05
C LYS A 181 2.33 2.11 -7.16
N ILE A 182 1.09 2.20 -7.62
CA ILE A 182 -0.05 2.69 -6.84
C ILE A 182 -1.04 1.53 -6.72
N VAL A 183 -1.36 1.16 -5.48
CA VAL A 183 -2.38 0.16 -5.16
C VAL A 183 -3.62 0.90 -4.69
N VAL A 184 -4.69 0.82 -5.49
CA VAL A 184 -5.95 1.48 -5.18
C VAL A 184 -6.78 0.55 -4.29
N MET A 185 -7.15 1.05 -3.12
CA MET A 185 -8.03 0.37 -2.16
C MET A 185 -9.49 0.52 -2.61
N ALA A 186 -9.85 -0.21 -3.66
CA ALA A 186 -11.19 -0.21 -4.25
C ALA A 186 -12.13 -1.19 -3.52
N TYR A 187 -12.25 -0.99 -2.22
CA TYR A 187 -13.18 -1.70 -1.33
C TYR A 187 -13.76 -0.69 -0.31
N ASP A 188 -14.61 -1.16 0.61
CA ASP A 188 -15.37 -0.33 1.57
C ASP A 188 -16.38 0.63 0.93
N GLU A 189 -16.96 0.26 -0.23
CA GLU A 189 -18.12 0.97 -0.79
C GLU A 189 -19.29 0.97 0.21
N HIS A 190 -19.50 -0.18 0.86
CA HIS A 190 -20.35 -0.32 2.03
C HIS A 190 -19.52 -1.00 3.14
N TRP A 191 -19.53 -0.42 4.35
CA TRP A 191 -18.73 -0.89 5.49
C TRP A 191 -19.59 -1.05 6.74
N SER A 192 -19.02 -1.57 7.82
CA SER A 192 -19.74 -2.01 9.03
C SER A 192 -20.61 -0.93 9.71
N GLY A 193 -20.29 0.35 9.54
CA GLY A 193 -21.08 1.48 10.05
C GLY A 193 -21.89 2.24 8.99
N GLY A 194 -21.90 1.76 7.74
CA GLY A 194 -22.65 2.34 6.62
C GLY A 194 -23.97 1.64 6.33
N SER A 195 -24.67 2.12 5.29
CA SER A 195 -25.82 1.40 4.73
C SER A 195 -25.39 0.05 4.17
N PRO A 196 -26.21 -1.01 4.26
CA PRO A 196 -25.88 -2.30 3.64
C PRO A 196 -25.74 -2.20 2.12
N GLY A 197 -24.78 -2.95 1.56
CA GLY A 197 -24.55 -3.05 0.11
C GLY A 197 -23.27 -3.82 -0.21
N SER A 198 -22.80 -3.71 -1.46
CA SER A 198 -21.59 -4.40 -1.92
C SER A 198 -20.33 -3.84 -1.25
N ILE A 199 -19.34 -4.69 -0.96
CA ILE A 199 -18.03 -4.19 -0.48
C ILE A 199 -17.25 -3.54 -1.63
N ALA A 200 -17.40 -4.05 -2.86
CA ALA A 200 -16.73 -3.56 -4.07
C ALA A 200 -17.55 -3.93 -5.31
N SER A 201 -18.48 -3.07 -5.74
CA SER A 201 -19.27 -3.29 -6.96
C SER A 201 -18.43 -3.13 -8.24
N LEU A 202 -18.87 -3.77 -9.33
CA LEU A 202 -18.15 -3.85 -10.61
C LEU A 202 -18.81 -3.04 -11.73
N ALA A 203 -19.49 -1.94 -11.35
CA ALA A 203 -20.36 -1.10 -12.17
C ALA A 203 -20.13 -1.15 -13.70
#